data_AF-A0AA41Z6U9-F1
#
_entry.id   AF-A0AA41Z6U9-F1
#
_cell.length_a   1.000
_cell.length_b   1.000
_cell.length_c   1.000
_cell.angle_alpha   90.00
_cell.angle_beta   90.00
_cell.angle_gamma   90.00
#
_symmetry.space_group_name_H-M   'P 1'
#
loop_
_entity.id
_entity.type
_entity.pdbx_description
1 polymer ?
#
loop_
_entity_poly.entity_id
_entity_poly.type
_entity_poly.pdbx_seq_one_letter_code
_entity_poly.pdbx_strand_id
1 'polypeptide(L)'
;MPELSFVHLTAGDPLPRFTQLCQGIQFHPDAMAGRFLVFCFYGSCADPRGRAALKAVMAHRDRFDDARMSLFAISTDPEDERSKRMSDVLPGIRVMWDFDRSVSRLLGAAPRETEDESTFRQFWLVVDPSLRVMAAIPFAPDGSDQEQVFDLLDRQPHPARFAGFEIPAPVLVIPNVFDQDLCRHLIGLYNAQGGDESGVMRNNTGVFDRSFKSRKDYTVEDAGLIGRIQGLIARRVLPDIERLFFMKITRMERYIVGCYAAEDGGHFRPHRDNNSGITQHRRFAVSINLNGDFEGGAVSFPEYNPRGIKAPPGWAVVFPCAALHMVSQVTSGRRYAFLPFVYDEAGAALRQTYLSSENARQTAPASQAAE
;
A
#
# COMPACT_ATOMS: atom_id res chain seq x y z
N MET A 1 -7.40 -0.82 -42.04
CA MET A 1 -7.69 -0.95 -40.60
C MET A 1 -6.86 0.10 -39.88
N PRO A 2 -7.37 0.74 -38.81
CA PRO A 2 -6.56 1.68 -38.04
C PRO A 2 -5.33 0.96 -37.47
N GLU A 3 -4.19 1.64 -37.44
CA GLU A 3 -2.96 1.15 -36.84
C GLU A 3 -3.17 1.02 -35.33
N LEU A 4 -2.95 -0.17 -34.77
CA LEU A 4 -3.09 -0.42 -33.34
C LEU A 4 -1.96 0.26 -32.58
N SER A 5 -2.28 1.04 -31.55
CA SER A 5 -1.27 1.63 -30.66
C SER A 5 -1.29 0.99 -29.29
N PHE A 6 -0.15 1.01 -28.63
CA PHE A 6 0.02 0.41 -27.32
C PHE A 6 0.71 1.38 -26.36
N VAL A 7 0.50 1.19 -25.07
CA VAL A 7 1.37 1.81 -24.06
C VAL A 7 2.77 1.18 -24.20
N HIS A 8 3.80 2.03 -24.14
CA HIS A 8 5.19 1.61 -24.13
C HIS A 8 5.83 2.12 -22.84
N LEU A 9 6.03 1.22 -21.88
CA LEU A 9 6.76 1.51 -20.66
C LEU A 9 8.24 1.19 -20.86
N THR A 10 9.09 2.10 -20.41
CA THR A 10 10.55 2.04 -20.54
C THR A 10 11.22 2.15 -19.18
N ALA A 11 12.51 1.83 -19.13
CA ALA A 11 13.26 1.88 -17.88
C ALA A 11 13.20 3.29 -17.24
N GLY A 12 12.86 3.37 -15.96
CA GLY A 12 12.68 4.60 -15.20
C GLY A 12 11.25 5.13 -15.15
N ASP A 13 10.34 4.64 -16.00
CA ASP A 13 8.92 5.00 -15.91
C ASP A 13 8.33 4.49 -14.59
N PRO A 14 7.44 5.26 -13.93
CA PRO A 14 6.70 4.76 -12.79
C PRO A 14 5.71 3.69 -13.26
N LEU A 15 5.56 2.61 -12.50
CA LEU A 15 4.47 1.66 -12.70
C LEU A 15 3.14 2.41 -12.53
N PRO A 16 2.28 2.44 -13.57
CA PRO A 16 0.94 3.01 -13.44
C PRO A 16 0.17 2.37 -12.28
N ARG A 17 -0.63 3.16 -11.55
CA ARG A 17 -1.49 2.63 -10.48
C ARG A 17 -2.69 1.93 -11.08
N PHE A 18 -2.97 0.72 -10.63
CA PHE A 18 -4.17 -0.04 -11.01
C PHE A 18 -4.63 -0.98 -9.91
N THR A 19 -5.82 -1.52 -10.10
CA THR A 19 -6.39 -2.65 -9.37
C THR A 19 -6.83 -3.71 -10.33
N GLN A 20 -6.76 -4.96 -9.91
CA GLN A 20 -7.41 -6.05 -10.63
C GLN A 20 -7.75 -7.17 -9.65
N LEU A 21 -8.66 -8.05 -10.05
CA LEU A 21 -9.02 -9.24 -9.28
C LEU A 21 -7.80 -10.15 -9.08
N CYS A 22 -7.45 -10.37 -7.83
CA CYS A 22 -6.36 -11.25 -7.41
C CYS A 22 -6.70 -11.78 -6.01
N GLN A 23 -6.56 -13.09 -5.80
CA GLN A 23 -6.91 -13.75 -4.52
C GLN A 23 -8.36 -13.48 -4.07
N GLY A 24 -9.29 -13.30 -5.02
CA GLY A 24 -10.70 -13.03 -4.73
C GLY A 24 -11.04 -11.60 -4.29
N ILE A 25 -10.07 -10.67 -4.33
CA ILE A 25 -10.29 -9.26 -3.99
C ILE A 25 -9.78 -8.33 -5.10
N GLN A 26 -10.27 -7.08 -5.12
CA GLN A 26 -9.63 -6.02 -5.90
C GLN A 26 -8.29 -5.67 -5.23
N PHE A 27 -7.20 -6.07 -5.88
CA PHE A 27 -5.86 -5.99 -5.33
C PHE A 27 -5.07 -4.87 -6.00
N HIS A 28 -4.38 -4.06 -5.20
CA HIS A 28 -3.44 -3.06 -5.67
C HIS A 28 -2.00 -3.58 -5.55
N PRO A 29 -1.27 -3.84 -6.65
CA PRO A 29 0.11 -4.31 -6.58
C PRO A 29 1.09 -3.36 -5.91
N ASP A 30 0.77 -2.06 -5.81
CA ASP A 30 1.61 -1.10 -5.10
C ASP A 30 1.65 -1.35 -3.58
N ALA A 31 0.69 -2.09 -3.02
CA ALA A 31 0.75 -2.59 -1.65
C ALA A 31 1.90 -3.60 -1.44
N MET A 32 2.45 -4.12 -2.53
CA MET A 32 3.58 -5.05 -2.52
C MET A 32 4.93 -4.37 -2.78
N ALA A 33 5.01 -3.03 -2.82
CA ALA A 33 6.27 -2.34 -3.00
C ALA A 33 7.28 -2.60 -1.86
N GLY A 34 8.54 -2.23 -2.07
CA GLY A 34 9.67 -2.61 -1.19
C GLY A 34 10.33 -3.95 -1.53
N ARG A 35 9.94 -4.55 -2.66
CA ARG A 35 10.53 -5.75 -3.25
C ARG A 35 10.44 -5.65 -4.78
N PHE A 36 11.18 -6.48 -5.50
CA PHE A 36 11.07 -6.52 -6.95
C PHE A 36 9.75 -7.18 -7.36
N LEU A 37 8.97 -6.54 -8.23
CA LEU A 37 7.75 -7.15 -8.77
C LEU A 37 7.95 -7.54 -10.22
N VAL A 38 7.45 -8.72 -10.57
CA VAL A 38 7.48 -9.26 -11.93
C VAL A 38 6.04 -9.45 -12.39
N PHE A 39 5.68 -8.86 -13.52
CA PHE A 39 4.38 -9.09 -14.16
C PHE A 39 4.62 -9.91 -15.42
N CYS A 40 4.05 -11.11 -15.46
CA CYS A 40 4.14 -12.01 -16.59
C CYS A 40 2.82 -11.92 -17.38
N PHE A 41 2.80 -11.10 -18.43
CA PHE A 41 1.66 -11.01 -19.34
C PHE A 41 1.65 -12.21 -20.27
N TYR A 42 1.17 -13.35 -19.78
CA TYR A 42 1.16 -14.59 -20.54
C TYR A 42 -0.12 -14.79 -21.35
N GLY A 43 -1.20 -14.08 -21.01
CA GLY A 43 -2.48 -14.12 -21.71
C GLY A 43 -3.31 -15.34 -21.32
N SER A 44 -3.01 -16.52 -21.86
CA SER A 44 -3.79 -17.75 -21.63
C SER A 44 -2.89 -18.98 -21.47
N CYS A 45 -3.27 -19.93 -20.61
CA CYS A 45 -2.58 -21.22 -20.50
C CYS A 45 -2.81 -22.12 -21.73
N ALA A 46 -3.80 -21.79 -22.56
CA ALA A 46 -4.02 -22.45 -23.85
C ALA A 46 -2.90 -22.15 -24.85
N ASP A 47 -2.26 -20.98 -24.75
CA ASP A 47 -1.13 -20.59 -25.58
C ASP A 47 0.15 -21.33 -25.16
N PRO A 48 0.81 -22.07 -26.08
CA PRO A 48 2.09 -22.72 -25.81
C PRO A 48 3.18 -21.78 -25.27
N ARG A 49 3.24 -20.52 -25.72
CA ARG A 49 4.27 -19.56 -25.25
C ARG A 49 4.02 -19.14 -23.81
N GLY A 50 2.77 -18.79 -23.50
CA GLY A 50 2.34 -18.48 -22.13
C GLY A 50 2.60 -19.65 -21.17
N ARG A 51 2.29 -20.87 -21.60
CA ARG A 51 2.57 -22.09 -20.82
C ARG A 51 4.06 -22.33 -20.58
N ALA A 52 4.91 -22.05 -21.58
CA ALA A 52 6.35 -22.17 -21.44
C ALA A 52 6.90 -21.18 -20.40
N ALA A 53 6.46 -19.92 -20.46
CA ALA A 53 6.80 -18.88 -19.49
C ALA A 53 6.39 -19.28 -18.06
N LEU A 54 5.16 -19.74 -17.85
CA LEU A 54 4.69 -20.19 -16.53
C LEU A 54 5.48 -21.40 -16.02
N LYS A 55 5.86 -22.34 -16.89
CA LYS A 55 6.72 -23.47 -16.53
C LYS A 55 8.10 -22.98 -16.05
N ALA A 56 8.67 -21.97 -16.70
CA ALA A 56 9.93 -21.37 -16.29
C ALA A 56 9.81 -20.67 -14.92
N VAL A 57 8.72 -19.95 -14.67
CA VAL A 57 8.41 -19.39 -13.34
C VAL A 57 8.37 -20.48 -12.27
N MET A 58 7.70 -21.59 -12.53
CA MET A 58 7.61 -22.70 -11.57
C MET A 58 8.97 -23.37 -11.33
N ALA A 59 9.82 -23.48 -12.36
CA ALA A 59 11.18 -23.99 -12.23
C ALA A 59 12.09 -23.08 -11.38
N HIS A 60 11.77 -21.79 -11.29
CA HIS A 60 12.47 -20.77 -10.51
C HIS A 60 11.62 -20.22 -9.35
N ARG A 61 10.68 -21.04 -8.85
CA ARG A 61 9.73 -20.65 -7.80
C ARG A 61 10.42 -20.16 -6.53
N ASP A 62 11.57 -20.70 -6.19
CA ASP A 62 12.36 -20.37 -5.00
C ASP A 62 12.77 -18.89 -4.93
N ARG A 63 12.80 -18.20 -6.07
CA ARG A 63 13.11 -16.76 -6.15
C ARG A 63 11.97 -15.88 -5.63
N PHE A 64 10.73 -16.37 -5.67
CA PHE A 64 9.53 -15.61 -5.34
C PHE A 64 9.05 -16.00 -3.92
N ASP A 65 9.36 -15.15 -2.95
CA ASP A 65 9.16 -15.41 -1.51
C ASP A 65 8.37 -14.31 -0.78
N ASP A 66 7.88 -13.29 -1.50
CA ASP A 66 7.26 -12.06 -0.96
C ASP A 66 8.17 -11.22 -0.05
N ALA A 67 9.45 -11.58 0.10
CA ALA A 67 10.46 -10.79 0.80
C ALA A 67 11.35 -10.06 -0.20
N ARG A 68 11.95 -10.79 -1.15
CA ARG A 68 12.81 -10.25 -2.19
C ARG A 68 12.06 -9.98 -3.49
N MET A 69 11.22 -10.92 -3.92
CA MET A 69 10.51 -10.84 -5.19
C MET A 69 9.09 -11.38 -5.07
N SER A 70 8.19 -10.81 -5.86
CA SER A 70 6.85 -11.33 -6.08
C SER A 70 6.52 -11.30 -7.56
N LEU A 71 5.73 -12.28 -8.02
CA LEU A 71 5.25 -12.39 -9.38
C LEU A 71 3.73 -12.32 -9.46
N PHE A 72 3.24 -11.56 -10.43
CA PHE A 72 1.86 -11.56 -10.88
C PHE A 72 1.79 -12.18 -12.28
N ALA A 73 1.18 -13.36 -12.37
CA ALA A 73 0.84 -13.99 -13.65
C ALA A 73 -0.47 -13.36 -14.14
N ILE A 74 -0.43 -12.63 -15.25
CA ILE A 74 -1.59 -11.90 -15.78
C ILE A 74 -2.29 -12.75 -16.84
N SER A 75 -3.48 -13.22 -16.50
CA SER A 75 -4.35 -13.97 -17.41
C SER A 75 -5.46 -13.09 -17.95
N THR A 76 -5.76 -13.21 -19.23
CA THR A 76 -6.96 -12.66 -19.87
C THR A 76 -7.97 -13.74 -20.25
N ASP A 77 -7.74 -15.00 -19.86
CA ASP A 77 -8.58 -16.16 -20.23
C ASP A 77 -9.39 -16.64 -19.02
N PRO A 78 -10.71 -16.42 -18.98
CA PRO A 78 -11.58 -16.90 -17.90
C PRO A 78 -11.52 -18.42 -17.68
N GLU A 79 -11.13 -19.19 -18.70
CA GLU A 79 -10.99 -20.64 -18.58
C GLU A 79 -9.79 -21.05 -17.72
N ASP A 80 -8.77 -20.19 -17.62
CA ASP A 80 -7.64 -20.44 -16.72
C ASP A 80 -8.07 -20.47 -15.26
N GLU A 81 -9.01 -19.61 -14.86
CA GLU A 81 -9.63 -19.62 -13.53
C GLU A 81 -10.66 -20.75 -13.40
N ARG A 82 -11.63 -20.82 -14.33
CA ARG A 82 -12.76 -21.77 -14.27
C ARG A 82 -12.30 -23.22 -14.20
N SER A 83 -11.29 -23.59 -14.99
CA SER A 83 -10.72 -24.93 -15.03
C SER A 83 -9.44 -25.08 -14.21
N LYS A 84 -9.09 -24.07 -13.40
CA LYS A 84 -7.90 -24.06 -12.52
C LYS A 84 -6.60 -24.42 -13.24
N ARG A 85 -6.42 -23.91 -14.47
CA ARG A 85 -5.18 -24.11 -15.23
C ARG A 85 -4.01 -23.35 -14.62
N MET A 86 -4.31 -22.30 -13.85
CA MET A 86 -3.35 -21.57 -13.03
C MET A 86 -3.97 -21.25 -11.67
N SER A 87 -3.13 -21.22 -10.63
CA SER A 87 -3.54 -20.89 -9.27
C SER A 87 -2.39 -20.21 -8.53
N ASP A 88 -2.71 -19.46 -7.47
CA ASP A 88 -1.71 -18.84 -6.60
C ASP A 88 -0.76 -19.89 -6.01
N VAL A 89 0.52 -19.55 -5.91
CA VAL A 89 1.54 -20.34 -5.20
C VAL A 89 2.21 -19.41 -4.19
N LEU A 90 1.63 -19.36 -3.00
CA LEU A 90 2.07 -18.46 -1.94
C LEU A 90 3.15 -19.10 -1.05
N PRO A 91 4.08 -18.29 -0.50
CA PRO A 91 4.31 -16.89 -0.84
C PRO A 91 4.93 -16.76 -2.25
N GLY A 92 4.84 -15.56 -2.81
CA GLY A 92 5.61 -15.14 -3.98
C GLY A 92 4.84 -15.03 -5.28
N ILE A 93 3.97 -15.98 -5.62
CA ILE A 93 3.35 -16.05 -6.94
C ILE A 93 1.84 -15.94 -6.82
N ARG A 94 1.27 -14.97 -7.52
CA ARG A 94 -0.17 -14.71 -7.58
C ARG A 94 -0.65 -14.67 -9.01
N VAL A 95 -1.91 -15.05 -9.22
CA VAL A 95 -2.60 -14.87 -10.49
C VAL A 95 -3.48 -13.63 -10.40
N MET A 96 -3.43 -12.83 -11.45
CA MET A 96 -4.25 -11.65 -11.60
C MET A 96 -5.13 -11.84 -12.84
N TRP A 97 -6.44 -11.77 -12.61
CA TRP A 97 -7.47 -12.06 -13.59
C TRP A 97 -7.86 -10.78 -14.32
N ASP A 98 -7.22 -10.52 -15.46
CA ASP A 98 -7.41 -9.32 -16.27
C ASP A 98 -8.37 -9.56 -17.45
N PHE A 99 -9.54 -10.15 -17.15
CA PHE A 99 -10.53 -10.51 -18.17
C PHE A 99 -11.09 -9.29 -18.90
N ASP A 100 -11.17 -8.14 -18.22
CA ASP A 100 -11.59 -6.88 -18.83
C ASP A 100 -10.46 -6.18 -19.62
N ARG A 101 -9.24 -6.74 -19.59
CA ARG A 101 -8.01 -6.22 -20.20
C ARG A 101 -7.63 -4.81 -19.77
N SER A 102 -8.17 -4.31 -18.65
CA SER A 102 -7.88 -2.96 -18.18
C SER A 102 -6.40 -2.79 -17.84
N VAL A 103 -5.79 -3.78 -17.19
CA VAL A 103 -4.35 -3.78 -16.86
C VAL A 103 -3.52 -4.01 -18.12
N SER A 104 -3.95 -4.93 -18.98
CA SER A 104 -3.29 -5.22 -20.25
C SER A 104 -3.23 -3.98 -21.15
N ARG A 105 -4.30 -3.19 -21.25
CA ARG A 105 -4.25 -1.92 -22.00
C ARG A 105 -3.37 -0.89 -21.32
N LEU A 106 -3.46 -0.77 -19.99
CA LEU A 106 -2.69 0.20 -19.21
C LEU A 106 -1.17 -0.03 -19.27
N LEU A 107 -0.75 -1.29 -19.28
CA LEU A 107 0.66 -1.68 -19.29
C LEU A 107 1.17 -2.09 -20.68
N GLY A 108 0.29 -2.11 -21.68
CA GLY A 108 0.63 -2.33 -23.08
C GLY A 108 0.61 -3.79 -23.54
N ALA A 109 0.03 -4.73 -22.81
CA ALA A 109 -0.23 -6.07 -23.35
C ALA A 109 -1.39 -6.09 -24.37
N ALA A 110 -2.32 -5.14 -24.30
CA ALA A 110 -3.44 -4.99 -25.25
C ALA A 110 -3.44 -3.60 -25.92
N PRO A 111 -3.98 -3.46 -27.15
CA PRO A 111 -4.07 -2.19 -27.87
C PRO A 111 -5.05 -1.21 -27.19
N ARG A 112 -4.85 0.10 -27.41
CA ARG A 112 -5.66 1.15 -26.76
C ARG A 112 -7.05 1.32 -27.37
N GLU A 113 -7.17 1.09 -28.66
CA GLU A 113 -8.30 1.56 -29.47
C GLU A 113 -9.42 0.52 -29.62
N THR A 114 -9.11 -0.75 -29.42
CA THR A 114 -10.00 -1.84 -29.84
C THR A 114 -10.37 -2.77 -28.69
N GLU A 115 -11.63 -3.19 -28.71
CA GLU A 115 -12.13 -4.33 -27.93
C GLU A 115 -11.74 -5.67 -28.55
N ASP A 116 -11.06 -5.66 -29.71
CA ASP A 116 -10.55 -6.86 -30.37
C ASP A 116 -9.62 -7.65 -29.44
N GLU A 117 -10.13 -8.79 -28.99
CA GLU A 117 -9.45 -9.67 -28.06
C GLU A 117 -8.34 -10.51 -28.74
N SER A 118 -8.23 -10.50 -30.06
CA SER A 118 -7.27 -11.36 -30.77
C SER A 118 -5.82 -10.90 -30.64
N THR A 119 -5.58 -9.60 -30.46
CA THR A 119 -4.23 -9.04 -30.38
C THR A 119 -3.77 -8.91 -28.93
N PHE A 120 -2.66 -9.58 -28.59
CA PHE A 120 -2.07 -9.54 -27.27
C PHE A 120 -0.53 -9.63 -27.36
N ARG A 121 0.18 -8.73 -26.69
CA ARG A 121 1.64 -8.75 -26.56
C ARG A 121 2.00 -9.46 -25.27
N GLN A 122 2.72 -10.57 -25.39
CA GLN A 122 3.26 -11.28 -24.24
C GLN A 122 4.64 -10.77 -23.90
N PHE A 123 4.85 -10.43 -22.63
CA PHE A 123 6.13 -9.91 -22.14
C PHE A 123 6.22 -10.01 -20.61
N TRP A 124 7.46 -9.90 -20.12
CA TRP A 124 7.76 -9.70 -18.71
C TRP A 124 7.91 -8.20 -18.43
N LEU A 125 7.26 -7.70 -17.40
CA LEU A 125 7.53 -6.38 -16.85
C LEU A 125 8.20 -6.55 -15.48
N VAL A 126 9.42 -6.04 -15.34
CA VAL A 126 10.15 -6.07 -14.05
C VAL A 126 10.18 -4.65 -13.49
N VAL A 127 9.79 -4.50 -12.23
CA VAL A 127 9.83 -3.22 -11.51
C VAL A 127 10.65 -3.35 -10.22
N ASP A 128 11.34 -2.26 -9.87
CA ASP A 128 12.15 -2.19 -8.67
C ASP A 128 11.31 -1.97 -7.40
N PRO A 129 11.92 -2.05 -6.19
CA PRO A 129 11.23 -1.80 -4.92
C PRO A 129 10.52 -0.45 -4.79
N SER A 130 10.89 0.55 -5.58
CA SER A 130 10.26 1.87 -5.63
C SER A 130 9.17 1.97 -6.72
N LEU A 131 8.81 0.85 -7.34
CA LEU A 131 7.84 0.73 -8.42
C LEU A 131 8.25 1.46 -9.70
N ARG A 132 9.55 1.50 -10.01
CA ARG A 132 10.05 1.97 -11.30
C ARG A 132 10.29 0.80 -12.22
N VAL A 133 9.89 0.94 -13.48
CA VAL A 133 10.16 -0.04 -14.53
C VAL A 133 11.67 -0.19 -14.70
N MET A 134 12.14 -1.43 -14.63
CA MET A 134 13.52 -1.81 -14.89
C MET A 134 13.66 -2.32 -16.32
N ALA A 135 12.73 -3.17 -16.74
CA ALA A 135 12.72 -3.78 -18.06
C ALA A 135 11.31 -4.21 -18.46
N ALA A 136 11.02 -4.11 -19.76
CA ALA A 136 9.93 -4.81 -20.42
C ALA A 136 10.56 -5.74 -21.45
N ILE A 137 10.46 -7.06 -21.24
CA ILE A 137 11.13 -8.09 -22.05
C ILE A 137 10.07 -8.86 -22.84
N PRO A 138 9.93 -8.62 -24.16
CA PRO A 138 8.99 -9.36 -25.00
C PRO A 138 9.29 -10.85 -24.99
N PHE A 139 8.25 -11.69 -25.06
CA PHE A 139 8.46 -13.13 -25.22
C PHE A 139 9.15 -13.41 -26.56
N ALA A 140 10.16 -14.26 -26.53
CA ALA A 140 10.91 -14.66 -27.69
C ALA A 140 10.40 -16.04 -28.18
N PRO A 141 10.33 -16.28 -29.50
CA PRO A 141 9.90 -17.59 -30.03
C PRO A 141 10.78 -18.76 -29.58
N ASP A 142 12.05 -18.50 -29.27
CA ASP A 142 13.03 -19.48 -28.78
C ASP A 142 13.09 -19.60 -27.24
N GLY A 143 12.33 -18.76 -26.51
CA GLY A 143 12.31 -18.73 -25.05
C GLY A 143 13.50 -17.99 -24.42
N SER A 144 14.35 -17.31 -25.20
CA SER A 144 15.50 -16.55 -24.68
C SER A 144 15.13 -15.42 -23.71
N ASP A 145 13.88 -14.94 -23.78
CA ASP A 145 13.30 -14.00 -22.83
C ASP A 145 13.29 -14.52 -21.38
N GLN A 146 13.15 -15.84 -21.21
CA GLN A 146 13.09 -16.49 -19.90
C GLN A 146 14.47 -16.41 -19.23
N GLU A 147 15.52 -16.82 -19.94
CA GLU A 147 16.89 -16.68 -19.44
C GLU A 147 17.19 -15.20 -19.14
N GLN A 148 16.82 -14.29 -20.03
CA GLN A 148 17.04 -12.86 -19.84
C GLN A 148 16.37 -12.29 -18.58
N VAL A 149 15.10 -12.62 -18.31
CA VAL A 149 14.39 -12.11 -17.13
C VAL A 149 14.97 -12.71 -15.85
N PHE A 150 15.32 -13.99 -15.85
CA PHE A 150 15.86 -14.66 -14.68
C PHE A 150 17.28 -14.21 -14.36
N ASP A 151 18.12 -14.00 -15.36
CA ASP A 151 19.44 -13.37 -15.21
C ASP A 151 19.34 -11.95 -14.64
N LEU A 152 18.36 -11.17 -15.11
CA LEU A 152 18.12 -9.83 -14.58
C LEU A 152 17.76 -9.90 -13.09
N LEU A 153 16.88 -10.81 -12.69
CA LEU A 153 16.46 -10.99 -11.30
C LEU A 153 17.62 -11.46 -10.41
N ASP A 154 18.46 -12.38 -10.87
CA ASP A 154 19.57 -12.93 -10.08
C ASP A 154 20.62 -11.87 -9.73
N ARG A 155 20.82 -10.89 -10.62
CA ARG A 155 21.77 -9.79 -10.43
C ARG A 155 21.29 -8.72 -9.45
N GLN A 156 20.02 -8.77 -9.01
CA GLN A 156 19.49 -7.74 -8.12
C GLN A 156 20.05 -7.85 -6.71
N PRO A 157 20.41 -6.75 -6.03
CA PRO A 157 20.83 -6.81 -4.64
C PRO A 157 19.62 -7.09 -3.72
N HIS A 158 19.86 -7.10 -2.40
CA HIS A 158 18.77 -7.10 -1.43
C HIS A 158 17.87 -5.86 -1.62
N PRO A 159 16.52 -5.95 -1.52
CA PRO A 159 15.62 -4.82 -1.81
C PRO A 159 15.92 -3.56 -1.00
N ALA A 160 16.32 -3.69 0.26
CA ALA A 160 16.73 -2.56 1.11
C ALA A 160 17.90 -1.72 0.55
N ARG A 161 18.63 -2.25 -0.43
CA ARG A 161 19.79 -1.63 -1.08
C ARG A 161 19.71 -1.73 -2.60
N PHE A 162 18.50 -1.71 -3.17
CA PHE A 162 18.29 -1.86 -4.63
C PHE A 162 19.04 -0.81 -5.46
N ALA A 163 19.27 0.39 -4.91
CA ALA A 163 20.07 1.45 -5.52
C ALA A 163 21.58 1.37 -5.20
N GLY A 164 22.06 0.27 -4.59
CA GLY A 164 23.44 0.11 -4.09
C GLY A 164 23.66 0.64 -2.66
N PHE A 165 22.76 1.48 -2.17
CA PHE A 165 22.76 2.06 -0.82
C PHE A 165 21.33 2.05 -0.24
N GLU A 166 21.21 2.27 1.07
CA GLU A 166 19.90 2.42 1.72
C GLU A 166 19.31 3.80 1.40
N ILE A 167 18.10 3.84 0.84
CA ILE A 167 17.41 5.10 0.56
C ILE A 167 16.60 5.49 1.79
N PRO A 168 16.86 6.64 2.44
CA PRO A 168 16.03 7.09 3.54
C PRO A 168 14.61 7.42 3.05
N ALA A 169 13.61 7.04 3.83
CA ALA A 169 12.24 7.43 3.54
C ALA A 169 12.07 8.96 3.67
N PRO A 170 11.26 9.60 2.81
CA PRO A 170 11.04 11.04 2.83
C PRO A 170 10.08 11.44 3.96
N VAL A 171 10.55 11.30 5.20
CA VAL A 171 9.77 11.48 6.43
C VAL A 171 10.44 12.47 7.36
N LEU A 172 9.67 13.11 8.22
CA LEU A 172 10.19 13.98 9.28
C LEU A 172 10.23 13.21 10.60
N VAL A 173 11.34 13.35 11.32
CA VAL A 173 11.45 12.91 12.71
C VAL A 173 11.62 14.16 13.56
N ILE A 174 10.55 14.55 14.26
CA ILE A 174 10.48 15.82 14.99
C ILE A 174 10.57 15.55 16.49
N PRO A 175 11.58 16.08 17.18
CA PRO A 175 11.79 15.81 18.60
C PRO A 175 10.81 16.58 19.48
N ASN A 176 10.45 15.96 20.62
CA ASN A 176 9.76 16.62 21.74
C ASN A 176 8.48 17.40 21.34
N VAL A 177 7.69 16.83 20.41
CA VAL A 177 6.38 17.37 20.03
C VAL A 177 5.44 17.34 21.23
N PHE A 178 5.43 16.26 21.99
CA PHE A 178 4.80 16.17 23.32
C PHE A 178 5.86 16.08 24.42
N ASP A 179 5.53 16.65 25.58
CA ASP A 179 6.30 16.44 26.81
C ASP A 179 5.91 15.10 27.47
N GLN A 180 6.71 14.67 28.45
CA GLN A 180 6.52 13.38 29.11
C GLN A 180 5.23 13.33 29.93
N ASP A 181 4.77 14.45 30.48
CA ASP A 181 3.52 14.52 31.26
C ASP A 181 2.30 14.30 30.37
N LEU A 182 2.26 14.93 29.19
CA LEU A 182 1.21 14.72 28.22
C LEU A 182 1.23 13.28 27.68
N CYS A 183 2.41 12.72 27.42
CA CYS A 183 2.53 11.31 27.02
C CYS A 183 1.93 10.37 28.08
N ARG A 184 2.32 10.52 29.35
CA ARG A 184 1.76 9.74 30.46
C ARG A 184 0.26 9.95 30.63
N HIS A 185 -0.22 11.19 30.49
CA HIS A 185 -1.64 11.50 30.62
C HIS A 185 -2.47 10.78 29.54
N LEU A 186 -2.03 10.82 28.27
CA LEU A 186 -2.70 10.12 27.17
C LEU A 186 -2.72 8.60 27.34
N ILE A 187 -1.61 8.01 27.83
CA ILE A 187 -1.58 6.58 28.17
C ILE A 187 -2.53 6.28 29.35
N GLY A 188 -2.59 7.17 30.34
CA GLY A 188 -3.51 7.06 31.48
C GLY A 188 -4.97 7.03 31.05
N LEU A 189 -5.36 7.90 30.10
CA LEU A 189 -6.70 7.88 29.49
C LEU A 189 -6.96 6.56 28.75
N TYR A 190 -6.00 6.05 27.98
CA TYR A 190 -6.20 4.72 27.39
C TYR A 190 -6.41 3.64 28.46
N ASN A 191 -5.60 3.63 29.53
CA ASN A 191 -5.64 2.58 30.54
C ASN A 191 -6.91 2.62 31.41
N ALA A 192 -7.48 3.81 31.65
CA ALA A 192 -8.68 3.95 32.47
C ALA A 192 -9.96 3.58 31.70
N GLN A 193 -10.02 3.84 30.39
CA GLN A 193 -11.19 3.57 29.56
C GLN A 193 -11.09 2.26 28.77
N GLY A 194 -9.87 1.78 28.52
CA GLY A 194 -9.60 0.73 27.53
C GLY A 194 -9.59 1.29 26.11
N GLY A 195 -9.29 0.42 25.15
CA GLY A 195 -9.42 0.74 23.73
C GLY A 195 -10.23 -0.33 23.01
N ASP A 196 -10.98 0.09 22.01
CA ASP A 196 -11.77 -0.79 21.17
C ASP A 196 -10.91 -1.35 20.03
N GLU A 197 -11.20 -2.57 19.59
CA GLU A 197 -10.53 -3.13 18.42
C GLU A 197 -10.72 -2.18 17.22
N SER A 198 -9.64 -1.90 16.49
CA SER A 198 -9.67 -0.92 15.41
C SER A 198 -9.41 -1.59 14.05
N GLY A 199 -10.44 -1.60 13.21
CA GLY A 199 -10.36 -2.18 11.86
C GLY A 199 -9.56 -1.34 10.86
N VAL A 200 -9.53 -1.82 9.62
CA VAL A 200 -9.08 -1.07 8.44
C VAL A 200 -10.25 -0.74 7.53
N MET A 201 -10.19 0.38 6.82
CA MET A 201 -11.22 0.73 5.86
C MET A 201 -11.08 -0.13 4.60
N ARG A 202 -12.07 -0.97 4.31
CA ARG A 202 -12.23 -1.69 3.03
C ARG A 202 -13.62 -1.43 2.48
N ASN A 203 -13.72 -0.95 1.25
CA ASN A 203 -15.01 -0.60 0.61
C ASN A 203 -15.90 0.27 1.52
N ASN A 204 -15.31 1.29 2.14
CA ASN A 204 -15.99 2.24 3.04
C ASN A 204 -16.56 1.62 4.34
N THR A 205 -16.22 0.38 4.67
CA THR A 205 -16.57 -0.28 5.93
C THR A 205 -15.32 -0.58 6.76
N GLY A 206 -15.47 -0.57 8.09
CA GLY A 206 -14.42 -1.00 9.00
C GLY A 206 -14.39 -2.52 9.09
N VAL A 207 -13.32 -3.15 8.60
CA VAL A 207 -13.13 -4.61 8.65
C VAL A 207 -12.08 -4.96 9.70
N PHE A 208 -12.42 -5.91 10.58
CA PHE A 208 -11.49 -6.50 11.53
C PHE A 208 -10.76 -7.67 10.88
N ASP A 209 -9.49 -7.46 10.57
CA ASP A 209 -8.60 -8.47 9.99
C ASP A 209 -7.32 -8.48 10.82
N ARG A 210 -7.28 -9.34 11.84
CA ARG A 210 -6.14 -9.44 12.76
C ARG A 210 -4.85 -9.89 12.08
N SER A 211 -4.91 -10.48 10.88
CA SER A 211 -3.71 -10.82 10.10
C SER A 211 -3.07 -9.60 9.44
N PHE A 212 -3.89 -8.56 9.22
CA PHE A 212 -3.51 -7.29 8.60
C PHE A 212 -3.24 -6.18 9.61
N LYS A 213 -4.07 -6.07 10.65
CA LYS A 213 -3.96 -5.05 11.69
C LYS A 213 -4.44 -5.61 13.03
N SER A 214 -3.59 -5.52 14.04
CA SER A 214 -3.93 -5.79 15.44
C SER A 214 -3.56 -4.56 16.27
N ARG A 215 -4.58 -3.78 16.64
CA ARG A 215 -4.46 -2.54 17.42
C ARG A 215 -5.79 -2.16 18.07
N LYS A 216 -5.74 -1.71 19.32
CA LYS A 216 -6.89 -1.14 20.04
C LYS A 216 -6.75 0.38 20.16
N ASP A 217 -7.82 1.11 19.92
CA ASP A 217 -7.82 2.57 19.84
C ASP A 217 -8.70 3.17 20.94
N TYR A 218 -8.19 4.22 21.59
CA TYR A 218 -8.97 5.13 22.44
C TYR A 218 -9.09 6.49 21.75
N THR A 219 -10.31 7.02 21.67
CA THR A 219 -10.56 8.36 21.11
C THR A 219 -10.55 9.40 22.21
N VAL A 220 -9.73 10.44 22.05
CA VAL A 220 -9.72 11.60 22.93
C VAL A 220 -10.90 12.50 22.56
N GLU A 221 -11.77 12.79 23.52
CA GLU A 221 -12.99 13.59 23.32
C GLU A 221 -12.97 14.93 24.06
N ASP A 222 -12.13 15.08 25.10
CA ASP A 222 -12.03 16.31 25.87
C ASP A 222 -11.55 17.48 25.00
N ALA A 223 -12.41 18.48 24.84
CA ALA A 223 -12.18 19.61 23.94
C ALA A 223 -10.97 20.46 24.36
N GLY A 224 -10.71 20.61 25.66
CA GLY A 224 -9.57 21.36 26.18
C GLY A 224 -8.25 20.67 25.84
N LEU A 225 -8.18 19.35 26.04
CA LEU A 225 -7.04 18.52 25.69
C LEU A 225 -6.82 18.48 24.18
N ILE A 226 -7.88 18.34 23.38
CA ILE A 226 -7.82 18.42 21.92
C ILE A 226 -7.23 19.78 21.50
N GLY A 227 -7.70 20.89 22.07
CA GLY A 227 -7.17 22.22 21.79
C GLY A 227 -5.69 22.36 22.15
N ARG A 228 -5.26 21.82 23.30
CA ARG A 228 -3.84 21.77 23.69
C ARG A 228 -3.01 20.97 22.68
N ILE A 229 -3.47 19.80 22.27
CA ILE A 229 -2.81 18.93 21.29
C ILE A 229 -2.70 19.62 19.92
N GLN A 230 -3.79 20.21 19.44
CA GLN A 230 -3.81 21.00 18.20
C GLN A 230 -2.78 22.12 18.24
N GLY A 231 -2.73 22.91 19.32
CA GLY A 231 -1.77 23.99 19.47
C GLY A 231 -0.31 23.53 19.46
N LEU A 232 -0.03 22.35 20.02
CA LEU A 232 1.32 21.75 20.00
C LEU A 232 1.71 21.31 18.59
N ILE A 233 0.83 20.58 17.88
CA ILE A 233 1.08 20.11 16.51
C ILE A 233 1.21 21.31 15.55
N ALA A 234 0.32 22.31 15.69
CA ALA A 234 0.36 23.53 14.89
C ALA A 234 1.69 24.29 15.03
N ARG A 235 2.24 24.36 16.25
CA ARG A 235 3.49 25.08 16.51
C ARG A 235 4.75 24.26 16.19
N ARG A 236 4.71 22.94 16.38
CA ARG A 236 5.92 22.07 16.37
C ARG A 236 6.04 21.18 15.15
N VAL A 237 4.95 20.91 14.44
CA VAL A 237 4.93 19.96 13.30
C VAL A 237 4.62 20.66 11.98
N LEU A 238 3.55 21.46 11.94
CA LEU A 238 3.08 22.05 10.68
C LEU A 238 4.12 22.96 9.98
N PRO A 239 4.95 23.76 10.68
CA PRO A 239 5.96 24.57 10.02
C PRO A 239 6.98 23.75 9.22
N ASP A 240 7.34 22.55 9.70
CA ASP A 240 8.25 21.68 8.96
C ASP A 240 7.57 21.04 7.75
N ILE A 241 6.28 20.72 7.84
CA ILE A 241 5.49 20.27 6.68
C ILE A 241 5.46 21.36 5.61
N GLU A 242 5.13 22.59 6.00
CA GLU A 242 5.05 23.72 5.06
C GLU A 242 6.40 24.03 4.42
N ARG A 243 7.49 24.01 5.21
CA ARG A 243 8.84 24.30 4.74
C ARG A 243 9.41 23.23 3.81
N LEU A 244 9.19 21.94 4.10
CA LEU A 244 9.86 20.83 3.40
C LEU A 244 8.99 20.20 2.31
N PHE A 245 7.66 20.24 2.46
CA PHE A 245 6.72 19.68 1.49
C PHE A 245 5.89 20.76 0.78
N PHE A 246 6.15 22.04 1.04
CA PHE A 246 5.48 23.17 0.39
C PHE A 246 3.94 23.11 0.52
N MET A 247 3.45 22.54 1.63
CA MET A 247 2.03 22.31 1.85
C MET A 247 1.55 22.98 3.13
N LYS A 248 0.61 23.92 2.99
CA LYS A 248 -0.06 24.55 4.12
C LYS A 248 -1.21 23.67 4.61
N ILE A 249 -1.05 23.14 5.82
CA ILE A 249 -2.05 22.33 6.50
C ILE A 249 -3.05 23.22 7.22
N THR A 250 -4.34 22.89 7.14
CA THR A 250 -5.42 23.67 7.76
C THR A 250 -6.35 22.85 8.65
N ARG A 251 -6.32 21.53 8.55
CA ARG A 251 -7.20 20.64 9.33
C ARG A 251 -6.43 19.47 9.93
N MET A 252 -6.97 18.97 11.04
CA MET A 252 -6.51 17.76 11.71
C MET A 252 -7.70 16.92 12.16
N GLU A 253 -7.61 15.61 11.98
CA GLU A 253 -8.62 14.64 12.40
C GLU A 253 -8.01 13.46 13.17
N ARG A 254 -8.88 12.67 13.80
CA ARG A 254 -8.57 11.42 14.52
C ARG A 254 -7.61 11.61 15.71
N TYR A 255 -8.14 12.14 16.80
CA TYR A 255 -7.42 12.28 18.08
C TYR A 255 -7.38 10.92 18.81
N ILE A 256 -6.52 10.01 18.35
CA ILE A 256 -6.51 8.62 18.83
C ILE A 256 -5.22 8.28 19.54
N VAL A 257 -5.35 7.60 20.68
CA VAL A 257 -4.28 6.83 21.32
C VAL A 257 -4.43 5.36 20.90
N GLY A 258 -3.52 4.88 20.05
CA GLY A 258 -3.47 3.49 19.62
C GLY A 258 -2.52 2.67 20.48
N CYS A 259 -2.97 1.48 20.89
CA CYS A 259 -2.18 0.49 21.62
C CYS A 259 -1.92 -0.74 20.76
N TYR A 260 -0.65 -1.07 20.58
CA TYR A 260 -0.18 -2.32 19.97
C TYR A 260 0.43 -3.15 21.11
N ALA A 261 -0.31 -4.15 21.57
CA ALA A 261 0.09 -4.98 22.70
C ALA A 261 0.74 -6.28 22.21
N ALA A 262 1.84 -6.72 22.85
CA ALA A 262 2.52 -7.97 22.48
C ALA A 262 1.59 -9.18 22.59
N GLU A 263 0.74 -9.23 23.61
CA GLU A 263 -0.24 -10.30 23.83
C GLU A 263 -1.31 -10.40 22.72
N ASP A 264 -1.58 -9.30 22.01
CA ASP A 264 -2.48 -9.26 20.87
C ASP A 264 -1.72 -9.45 19.54
N GLY A 265 -0.41 -9.69 19.60
CA GLY A 265 0.47 -9.68 18.43
C GLY A 265 0.46 -8.34 17.70
N GLY A 266 0.38 -7.22 18.44
CA GLY A 266 0.08 -5.89 17.90
C GLY A 266 0.96 -5.49 16.72
N HIS A 267 0.34 -5.19 15.57
CA HIS A 267 1.03 -4.85 14.33
C HIS A 267 0.11 -4.10 13.36
N PHE A 268 0.69 -3.57 12.28
CA PHE A 268 -0.06 -3.09 11.12
C PHE A 268 0.75 -3.38 9.86
N ARG A 269 0.24 -4.24 8.98
CA ARG A 269 0.87 -4.61 7.71
C ARG A 269 1.03 -3.41 6.77
N PRO A 270 1.87 -3.52 5.73
CA PRO A 270 2.05 -2.46 4.73
C PRO A 270 0.73 -1.93 4.18
N HIS A 271 0.55 -0.61 4.27
CA HIS A 271 -0.62 0.09 3.77
C HIS A 271 -0.28 1.56 3.44
N ARG A 272 -1.23 2.21 2.78
CA ARG A 272 -1.28 3.67 2.60
C ARG A 272 -2.57 4.19 3.20
N ASP A 273 -2.53 5.40 3.71
CA ASP A 273 -3.65 6.01 4.45
C ASP A 273 -4.57 6.88 3.59
N ASN A 274 -4.39 6.89 2.27
CA ASN A 274 -5.17 7.74 1.35
C ASN A 274 -5.61 7.06 0.04
N ASN A 275 -5.70 5.72 0.02
CA ASN A 275 -5.95 4.97 -1.21
C ASN A 275 -7.32 5.20 -1.85
N SER A 276 -8.41 5.32 -1.07
CA SER A 276 -9.75 5.49 -1.64
C SER A 276 -10.79 6.02 -0.65
N GLY A 277 -11.90 6.49 -1.22
CA GLY A 277 -13.11 6.87 -0.51
C GLY A 277 -12.87 7.91 0.60
N ILE A 278 -13.39 7.63 1.79
CA ILE A 278 -13.37 8.55 2.94
C ILE A 278 -11.95 8.90 3.44
N THR A 279 -10.89 8.25 2.95
CA THR A 279 -9.51 8.49 3.41
C THR A 279 -8.67 9.31 2.43
N GLN A 280 -9.16 9.51 1.20
CA GLN A 280 -8.41 10.15 0.10
C GLN A 280 -7.97 11.60 0.40
N HIS A 281 -8.64 12.28 1.32
CA HIS A 281 -8.31 13.65 1.72
C HIS A 281 -7.03 13.77 2.54
N ARG A 282 -6.60 12.68 3.20
CA ARG A 282 -5.47 12.72 4.12
C ARG A 282 -4.17 13.03 3.37
N ARG A 283 -3.36 13.94 3.93
CA ARG A 283 -2.07 14.35 3.35
C ARG A 283 -0.90 13.75 4.11
N PHE A 284 -0.88 13.94 5.43
CA PHE A 284 0.16 13.40 6.30
C PHE A 284 -0.43 12.68 7.50
N ALA A 285 0.21 11.58 7.88
CA ALA A 285 0.05 10.95 9.17
C ALA A 285 1.09 11.53 10.13
N VAL A 286 0.69 11.76 11.38
CA VAL A 286 1.59 12.24 12.44
C VAL A 286 1.60 11.16 13.52
N SER A 287 2.63 10.33 13.55
CA SER A 287 2.76 9.23 14.52
C SER A 287 3.64 9.66 15.68
N ILE A 288 3.04 10.00 16.82
CA ILE A 288 3.78 10.43 18.03
C ILE A 288 3.90 9.24 18.96
N ASN A 289 5.13 8.81 19.24
CA ASN A 289 5.35 7.70 20.17
C ASN A 289 5.13 8.18 21.61
N LEU A 290 4.35 7.46 22.42
CA LEU A 290 4.00 7.90 23.79
C LEU A 290 4.83 7.20 24.87
N ASN A 291 5.45 6.07 24.56
CA ASN A 291 6.31 5.31 25.47
C ASN A 291 7.48 4.63 24.73
N GLY A 292 8.37 3.93 25.46
CA GLY A 292 9.58 3.32 24.90
C GLY A 292 9.88 1.91 25.41
N ASP A 293 9.14 1.45 26.41
CA ASP A 293 9.22 0.15 27.09
C ASP A 293 8.48 -0.95 26.31
N PHE A 294 8.88 -1.17 25.07
CA PHE A 294 8.41 -2.26 24.21
C PHE A 294 9.50 -2.72 23.24
N GLU A 295 9.44 -3.95 22.76
CA GLU A 295 10.29 -4.46 21.66
C GLU A 295 9.48 -4.69 20.39
N GLY A 296 10.13 -4.55 19.23
CA GLY A 296 9.43 -4.48 17.94
C GLY A 296 8.67 -3.16 17.77
N GLY A 297 7.50 -3.17 17.14
CA GLY A 297 6.60 -2.01 17.08
C GLY A 297 7.09 -0.78 16.30
N ALA A 298 8.26 -0.86 15.65
CA ALA A 298 8.83 0.25 14.90
C ALA A 298 8.03 0.52 13.62
N VAL A 299 7.90 1.81 13.27
CA VAL A 299 7.31 2.24 11.99
C VAL A 299 8.37 2.12 10.89
N SER A 300 8.05 1.52 9.75
CA SER A 300 8.99 1.38 8.62
C SER A 300 8.31 1.70 7.29
N PHE A 301 9.11 1.95 6.25
CA PHE A 301 8.66 2.38 4.93
C PHE A 301 9.28 1.48 3.84
N PRO A 302 8.67 0.32 3.56
CA PRO A 302 9.30 -0.74 2.76
C PRO A 302 9.80 -0.29 1.38
N GLU A 303 9.14 0.68 0.75
CA GLU A 303 9.52 1.27 -0.55
C GLU A 303 10.89 1.93 -0.60
N TYR A 304 11.39 2.38 0.56
CA TYR A 304 12.63 3.13 0.68
C TYR A 304 13.66 2.34 1.46
N ASN A 305 13.29 1.98 2.69
CA ASN A 305 14.13 1.23 3.61
C ASN A 305 13.25 0.50 4.64
N PRO A 306 13.37 -0.82 4.79
CA PRO A 306 12.63 -1.58 5.79
C PRO A 306 13.12 -1.33 7.23
N ARG A 307 14.21 -0.58 7.42
CA ARG A 307 14.69 -0.19 8.76
C ARG A 307 13.60 0.57 9.51
N GLY A 308 13.22 0.03 10.66
CA GLY A 308 12.22 0.63 11.54
C GLY A 308 12.74 1.88 12.25
N ILE A 309 11.86 2.85 12.44
CA ILE A 309 12.03 4.03 13.26
C ILE A 309 11.29 3.81 14.58
N LYS A 310 12.05 3.63 15.67
CA LYS A 310 11.56 3.61 17.05
C LYS A 310 11.84 4.98 17.67
N ALA A 311 10.93 5.93 17.47
CA ALA A 311 11.09 7.29 17.97
C ALA A 311 11.02 7.33 19.52
N PRO A 312 11.79 8.19 20.21
CA PRO A 312 11.65 8.36 21.66
C PRO A 312 10.24 8.85 22.07
N PRO A 313 9.82 8.65 23.33
CA PRO A 313 8.56 9.19 23.83
C PRO A 313 8.46 10.70 23.62
N GLY A 314 7.33 11.14 23.07
CA GLY A 314 7.04 12.53 22.72
C GLY A 314 7.53 12.97 21.35
N TRP A 315 8.27 12.14 20.62
CA TRP A 315 8.77 12.44 19.28
C TRP A 315 7.77 12.00 18.21
N ALA A 316 7.68 12.77 17.13
CA ALA A 316 6.81 12.48 15.99
C ALA A 316 7.59 11.91 14.81
N VAL A 317 7.03 10.89 14.17
CA VAL A 317 7.37 10.49 12.79
C VAL A 317 6.22 10.95 11.90
N VAL A 318 6.50 11.91 11.02
CA VAL A 318 5.51 12.53 10.13
C VAL A 318 5.81 12.11 8.70
N PHE A 319 4.82 11.59 7.99
CA PHE A 319 5.02 11.03 6.67
C PHE A 319 3.79 11.25 5.78
N PRO A 320 3.98 11.40 4.45
CA PRO A 320 2.86 11.47 3.51
C PRO A 320 2.00 10.20 3.62
N CYS A 321 0.68 10.35 3.67
CA CYS A 321 -0.26 9.21 3.70
C CYS A 321 -0.14 8.32 2.46
N ALA A 322 0.41 8.87 1.39
CA ALA A 322 0.71 8.16 0.16
C ALA A 322 1.97 7.27 0.25
N ALA A 323 2.79 7.35 1.30
CA ALA A 323 3.96 6.47 1.47
C ALA A 323 3.53 5.11 2.02
N LEU A 324 4.04 4.01 1.45
CA LEU A 324 3.76 2.68 1.95
C LEU A 324 4.48 2.53 3.28
N HIS A 325 3.73 2.22 4.33
CA HIS A 325 4.28 2.14 5.66
C HIS A 325 3.64 1.00 6.46
N MET A 326 4.33 0.59 7.51
CA MET A 326 3.87 -0.48 8.39
C MET A 326 4.38 -0.29 9.81
N VAL A 327 3.75 -0.99 10.75
CA VAL A 327 4.21 -1.14 12.14
C VAL A 327 4.60 -2.60 12.32
N SER A 328 5.88 -2.85 12.56
CA SER A 328 6.38 -4.19 12.88
C SER A 328 5.69 -4.75 14.11
N GLN A 329 5.58 -6.08 14.20
CA GLN A 329 4.93 -6.73 15.34
C GLN A 329 5.63 -6.35 16.65
N VAL A 330 4.85 -6.00 17.66
CA VAL A 330 5.33 -5.83 19.02
C VAL A 330 5.57 -7.21 19.62
N THR A 331 6.79 -7.46 20.06
CA THR A 331 7.22 -8.77 20.58
C THR A 331 7.32 -8.80 22.11
N SER A 332 7.39 -7.62 22.75
CA SER A 332 7.37 -7.47 24.20
C SER A 332 6.79 -6.11 24.59
N GLY A 333 6.08 -6.05 25.72
CA GLY A 333 5.46 -4.83 26.22
C GLY A 333 4.26 -4.35 25.39
N ARG A 334 3.93 -3.07 25.53
CA ARG A 334 2.85 -2.42 24.80
C ARG A 334 3.35 -1.12 24.19
N ARG A 335 3.15 -0.92 22.90
CA ARG A 335 3.45 0.36 22.23
C ARG A 335 2.20 1.24 22.22
N TYR A 336 2.32 2.44 22.78
CA TYR A 336 1.31 3.49 22.71
C TYR A 336 1.74 4.59 21.76
N ALA A 337 0.85 5.01 20.86
CA ALA A 337 1.11 6.11 19.93
C ALA A 337 -0.13 7.00 19.78
N PHE A 338 0.08 8.31 19.66
CA PHE A 338 -0.95 9.26 19.26
C PHE A 338 -0.93 9.43 17.73
N LEU A 339 -2.07 9.23 17.06
CA LEU A 339 -2.13 8.96 15.61
C LEU A 339 -3.14 9.84 14.85
N PRO A 340 -2.96 11.18 14.78
CA PRO A 340 -3.80 12.04 13.96
C PRO A 340 -3.36 12.07 12.48
N PHE A 341 -4.30 12.50 11.65
CA PHE A 341 -4.05 12.88 10.26
C PHE A 341 -4.22 14.38 10.07
N VAL A 342 -3.40 14.95 9.20
CA VAL A 342 -3.49 16.36 8.85
C VAL A 342 -3.63 16.55 7.34
N TYR A 343 -4.39 17.58 6.94
CA TYR A 343 -4.72 17.83 5.54
C TYR A 343 -5.02 19.32 5.27
N ASP A 344 -5.00 19.68 3.99
CA ASP A 344 -5.18 21.03 3.46
C ASP A 344 -6.64 21.30 3.04
N GLU A 345 -6.90 22.49 2.50
CA GLU A 345 -8.22 22.86 1.96
C GLU A 345 -8.67 21.96 0.82
N ALA A 346 -7.76 21.56 -0.07
CA ALA A 346 -8.08 20.64 -1.16
C ALA A 346 -8.50 19.27 -0.62
N GLY A 347 -7.83 18.76 0.41
CA GLY A 347 -8.24 17.56 1.13
C GLY A 347 -9.64 17.72 1.72
N ALA A 348 -9.93 18.84 2.36
CA ALA A 348 -11.25 19.08 2.94
C ALA A 348 -12.37 19.11 1.90
N ALA A 349 -12.13 19.73 0.75
CA ALA A 349 -13.07 19.70 -0.37
C ALA A 349 -13.34 18.26 -0.83
N LEU A 350 -12.31 17.44 -1.01
CA LEU A 350 -12.47 16.01 -1.36
C LEU A 350 -13.32 15.26 -0.33
N ARG A 351 -13.04 15.47 0.96
CA ARG A 351 -13.81 14.85 2.05
C ARG A 351 -15.27 15.28 2.01
N GLN A 352 -15.53 16.57 1.79
CA GLN A 352 -16.89 17.10 1.71
C GLN A 352 -17.65 16.54 0.51
N THR A 353 -17.03 16.49 -0.66
CA THR A 353 -17.61 15.87 -1.87
C THR A 353 -17.97 14.42 -1.62
N TYR A 354 -17.08 13.65 -1.01
CA TYR A 354 -17.32 12.26 -0.65
C TYR A 354 -18.50 12.11 0.34
N LEU A 355 -18.54 12.90 1.41
CA LEU A 355 -19.63 12.82 2.39
C LEU A 355 -20.98 13.20 1.76
N SER A 356 -21.00 14.21 0.90
CA SER A 356 -22.21 14.61 0.17
C SER A 356 -22.71 13.51 -0.78
N SER A 357 -21.81 12.80 -1.48
CA SER A 357 -22.20 11.72 -2.38
C SER A 357 -22.74 10.49 -1.64
N GLU A 358 -22.15 10.15 -0.49
CA GLU A 358 -22.64 9.06 0.36
C GLU A 358 -24.02 9.40 0.96
N ASN A 359 -24.22 10.62 1.45
CA ASN A 359 -25.52 11.06 1.93
C ASN A 359 -26.57 11.00 0.81
N ALA A 360 -26.23 11.46 -0.40
CA ALA A 360 -27.14 11.40 -1.55
C ALA A 360 -27.54 9.95 -1.89
N ARG A 361 -26.60 9.00 -1.84
CA ARG A 361 -26.86 7.56 -2.04
C ARG A 361 -27.79 6.97 -0.97
N GLN A 362 -27.63 7.38 0.28
CA GLN A 362 -28.48 6.92 1.39
C GLN A 362 -29.90 7.51 1.33
N THR A 363 -30.06 8.71 0.77
CA THR A 363 -31.36 9.38 0.63
C THR A 363 -32.08 9.11 -0.69
N ALA A 364 -31.43 8.43 -1.65
CA ALA A 364 -32.06 8.08 -2.91
C ALA A 364 -33.18 7.05 -2.65
N PRO A 365 -34.42 7.28 -3.13
CA PRO A 365 -35.47 6.28 -3.01
C PRO A 365 -35.02 5.00 -3.72
N ALA A 366 -35.26 3.83 -3.10
CA ALA A 366 -35.05 2.55 -3.74
C ALA A 366 -35.87 2.53 -5.04
N SER A 367 -35.20 2.68 -6.19
CA SER A 367 -35.89 2.57 -7.47
C SER A 367 -36.53 1.20 -7.54
N GLN A 368 -37.86 1.18 -7.65
CA GLN A 368 -38.67 0.00 -7.84
C GLN A 368 -38.08 -0.84 -8.98
N ALA A 369 -37.48 -1.97 -8.62
CA ALA A 369 -37.30 -3.08 -9.55
C ALA A 369 -38.66 -3.79 -9.65
N ALA A 370 -39.50 -3.32 -10.57
CA ALA A 370 -40.66 -4.02 -11.08
C ALA A 370 -41.17 -3.30 -12.35
N GLU A 371 -40.69 -3.74 -13.51
CA GLU A 371 -41.52 -4.37 -14.56
C GLU A 371 -40.63 -5.01 -15.63
#